data_AF-A0A1F4R348-F1
#
_entry.id   AF-A0A1F4R348-F1
#
_cell.length_a   1.000
_cell.length_b   1.000
_cell.length_c   1.000
_cell.angle_alpha   90.00
_cell.angle_beta   90.00
_cell.angle_gamma   90.00
#
_symmetry.space_group_name_H-M   'P 1'
#
loop_
_entity.id
_entity.type
_entity.pdbx_description
1 polymer ?
#
loop_
_entity_poly.entity_id
_entity_poly.type
_entity_poly.pdbx_seq_one_letter_code
_entity_poly.pdbx_strand_id
1 'polypeptide(L)'
;GNIIVADYENRMSVDIQNAGLGPLIIKKFVALDKNDNELNSLIEAFKDSKIKEWTSFIEQIKDRIIPPSKKLNLIEMHYDVNNNTDIENREIIRNVLKEITIKVYYTDVYGEKENFVQRKLDFFGRHFRIDALSKT
;
A
#
# COMPACT_ATOMS: atom_id res chain seq x y z
N GLY A 1 -5.09 -9.59 10.70
CA GLY A 1 -4.35 -8.46 10.10
C GLY A 1 -5.18 -7.85 8.99
N ASN A 2 -5.10 -6.54 8.82
CA ASN A 2 -5.85 -5.78 7.81
C ASN A 2 -4.88 -5.01 6.92
N ILE A 3 -5.23 -4.81 5.65
CA ILE A 3 -4.54 -3.86 4.78
C ILE A 3 -5.37 -2.57 4.77
N ILE A 4 -4.78 -1.46 5.21
CA ILE A 4 -5.42 -0.15 5.31
C ILE A 4 -4.80 0.78 4.28
N VAL A 5 -5.63 1.59 3.66
CA VAL A 5 -5.23 2.62 2.71
C VAL A 5 -5.70 3.97 3.24
N ALA A 6 -4.88 4.99 3.06
CA ALA A 6 -5.20 6.38 3.34
C ALA A 6 -4.86 7.23 2.13
N ASP A 7 -5.74 8.16 1.80
CA ASP A 7 -5.59 9.07 0.68
C ASP A 7 -6.34 10.35 0.98
N TYR A 8 -5.62 11.23 1.69
CA TYR A 8 -6.07 12.54 2.17
C TYR A 8 -5.62 13.63 1.19
N GLU A 9 -5.81 14.91 1.53
CA GLU A 9 -5.38 16.02 0.66
C GLU A 9 -3.87 16.26 0.68
N ASN A 10 -3.18 15.85 1.73
CA ASN A 10 -1.74 16.09 1.92
C ASN A 10 -0.95 14.83 2.28
N ARG A 11 -1.60 13.65 2.26
CA ARG A 11 -0.97 12.38 2.65
C ARG A 11 -1.61 11.18 1.98
N MET A 12 -0.78 10.26 1.50
CA MET A 12 -1.17 8.89 1.14
C MET A 12 -0.39 7.86 1.94
N SER A 13 -1.03 6.75 2.30
CA SER A 13 -0.33 5.60 2.85
C SER A 13 -1.01 4.28 2.49
N VAL A 14 -0.20 3.23 2.49
CA VAL A 14 -0.65 1.84 2.51
C VAL A 14 0.02 1.16 3.69
N ASP A 15 -0.80 0.56 4.55
CA ASP A 15 -0.36 0.02 5.83
C ASP A 15 -0.88 -1.42 6.04
N ILE A 16 -0.11 -2.25 6.73
CA ILE A 16 -0.59 -3.50 7.31
C ILE A 16 -0.87 -3.24 8.78
N GLN A 17 -2.11 -3.38 9.23
CA GLN A 17 -2.50 -3.21 10.63
C GLN A 17 -2.70 -4.56 11.31
N ASN A 18 -2.17 -4.68 12.52
CA ASN A 18 -2.53 -5.77 13.42
C ASN A 18 -3.77 -5.41 14.26
N ALA A 19 -4.92 -5.93 13.86
CA ALA A 19 -6.17 -5.83 14.62
C ALA A 19 -6.39 -7.00 15.61
N GLY A 20 -5.42 -7.91 15.73
CA GLY A 20 -5.45 -9.02 16.68
C GLY A 20 -4.89 -8.65 18.05
N LEU A 21 -5.06 -9.57 19.00
CA LEU A 21 -4.58 -9.40 20.39
C LEU A 21 -3.10 -9.78 20.58
N GLY A 22 -2.55 -10.63 19.71
CA GLY A 22 -1.16 -11.07 19.74
C GLY A 22 -0.30 -10.42 18.65
N PRO A 23 1.04 -10.51 18.73
CA PRO A 23 1.93 -10.03 17.66
C PRO A 23 1.65 -10.72 16.33
N LEU A 24 1.65 -9.94 15.24
CA LEU A 24 1.53 -10.45 13.88
C LEU A 24 2.92 -10.56 13.27
N ILE A 25 3.34 -11.76 12.88
CA ILE A 25 4.63 -12.03 12.25
C ILE A 25 4.39 -12.26 10.76
N ILE A 26 4.92 -11.40 9.91
CA ILE A 26 4.77 -11.54 8.45
C ILE A 26 5.65 -12.68 7.95
N LYS A 27 5.07 -13.63 7.22
CA LYS A 27 5.79 -14.79 6.65
C LYS A 27 6.04 -14.65 5.15
N LYS A 28 5.11 -14.02 4.44
CA LYS A 28 5.25 -13.70 3.02
C LYS A 28 4.49 -12.44 2.70
N PHE A 29 5.09 -11.59 1.86
CA PHE A 29 4.43 -10.47 1.22
C PHE A 29 4.47 -10.69 -0.29
N VAL A 30 3.36 -10.42 -0.97
CA VAL A 30 3.28 -10.36 -2.42
C VAL A 30 2.44 -9.15 -2.79
N ALA A 31 2.97 -8.29 -3.65
CA ALA A 31 2.14 -7.35 -4.41
C ALA A 31 2.10 -7.81 -5.87
N LEU A 32 0.93 -7.75 -6.48
CA LEU A 32 0.73 -8.05 -7.90
C LEU A 32 0.42 -6.74 -8.62
N ASP A 33 1.15 -6.47 -9.70
CA ASP A 33 0.85 -5.35 -10.59
C ASP A 33 -0.34 -5.66 -11.52
N LYS A 34 -0.64 -4.74 -12.45
CA LYS A 34 -1.75 -4.90 -13.42
C LYS A 34 -1.61 -6.09 -14.37
N ASN A 35 -0.40 -6.64 -14.52
CA ASN A 35 -0.07 -7.76 -15.39
C ASN A 35 0.20 -9.04 -14.57
N ASP A 36 -0.17 -9.05 -13.29
CA ASP A 36 0.09 -10.14 -12.35
C ASP A 36 1.59 -10.44 -12.10
N ASN A 37 2.48 -9.46 -12.36
CA ASN A 37 3.88 -9.60 -11.97
C ASN A 37 4.01 -9.47 -10.44
N GLU A 38 4.78 -10.37 -9.83
CA GLU A 38 5.07 -10.30 -8.39
C GLU A 38 6.10 -9.21 -8.08
N LEU A 39 5.77 -8.40 -7.07
CA LEU A 39 6.62 -7.38 -6.47
C LEU A 39 6.90 -7.77 -5.02
N ASN A 40 8.18 -7.69 -4.61
CA ASN A 40 8.62 -8.03 -3.26
C ASN A 40 8.34 -6.90 -2.25
N SER A 41 8.12 -5.69 -2.73
CA SER A 41 7.65 -4.56 -1.94
C SER A 41 6.83 -3.60 -2.80
N LEU A 42 6.07 -2.74 -2.15
CA LEU A 42 5.19 -1.82 -2.87
C LEU A 42 5.96 -0.72 -3.60
N ILE A 43 7.14 -0.33 -3.08
CA ILE A 43 8.00 0.67 -3.72
C ILE A 43 8.55 0.19 -5.08
N GLU A 44 8.60 -1.14 -5.33
CA GLU A 44 9.08 -1.67 -6.61
C GLU A 44 8.19 -1.27 -7.79
N ALA A 45 6.89 -1.03 -7.54
CA ALA A 45 5.95 -0.54 -8.55
C ALA A 45 6.32 0.85 -9.10
N PHE A 46 7.24 1.56 -8.44
CA PHE A 46 7.63 2.93 -8.73
C PHE A 46 9.07 3.07 -9.22
N LYS A 47 9.80 1.97 -9.46
CA LYS A 47 11.22 1.99 -9.85
C LYS A 47 11.50 2.83 -11.10
N ASP A 48 10.57 2.83 -12.07
CA ASP A 48 10.71 3.60 -13.32
C ASP A 48 10.01 4.97 -13.28
N SER A 49 9.48 5.37 -12.12
CA SER A 49 8.79 6.65 -11.97
C SER A 49 9.77 7.80 -11.77
N LYS A 50 9.35 9.03 -12.12
CA LYS A 50 10.13 10.25 -11.85
C LYS A 50 10.04 10.73 -10.40
N ILE A 51 9.36 9.98 -9.53
CA ILE A 51 9.13 10.33 -8.14
C ILE A 51 10.43 10.16 -7.37
N LYS A 52 10.99 11.26 -6.86
CA LYS A 52 12.30 11.28 -6.19
C LYS A 52 12.22 11.20 -4.68
N GLU A 53 11.10 11.58 -4.10
CA GLU A 53 10.96 11.77 -2.66
C GLU A 53 9.80 10.94 -2.13
N TRP A 54 10.07 10.16 -1.10
CA TRP A 54 9.09 9.38 -0.34
C TRP A 54 9.26 9.74 1.13
N THR A 55 8.16 9.90 1.86
CA THR A 55 8.22 10.16 3.30
C THR A 55 8.68 8.91 4.05
N SER A 56 8.16 7.75 3.66
CA SER A 56 8.63 6.45 4.17
C SER A 56 8.28 5.34 3.18
N PHE A 57 9.10 4.30 3.16
CA PHE A 57 8.79 3.04 2.47
C PHE A 57 9.60 1.90 3.10
N ILE A 58 9.22 0.68 2.76
CA ILE A 58 9.89 -0.52 3.25
C ILE A 58 10.03 -1.55 2.13
N GLU A 59 11.24 -2.10 2.00
CA GLU A 59 11.53 -3.13 0.99
C GLU A 59 11.47 -4.53 1.59
N GLN A 60 12.12 -4.72 2.74
CA GLN A 60 12.21 -6.01 3.41
C GLN A 60 11.05 -6.19 4.39
N ILE A 61 9.97 -6.83 3.95
CA ILE A 61 8.71 -6.99 4.72
C ILE A 61 8.65 -8.30 5.50
N LYS A 62 9.29 -9.36 4.98
CA LYS A 62 9.28 -10.70 5.60
C LYS A 62 9.88 -10.66 7.01
N ASP A 63 9.34 -11.50 7.89
CA ASP A 63 9.73 -11.70 9.29
C ASP A 63 9.59 -10.46 10.19
N ARG A 64 9.00 -9.37 9.69
CA ARG A 64 8.64 -8.22 10.53
C ARG A 64 7.47 -8.55 11.45
N ILE A 65 7.56 -7.98 12.64
CA ILE A 65 6.58 -8.13 13.71
C ILE A 65 5.78 -6.83 13.81
N ILE A 66 4.44 -6.95 13.79
CA ILE A 66 3.53 -5.85 14.04
C ILE A 66 2.87 -6.09 15.41
N PRO A 67 3.17 -5.28 16.44
CA PRO A 67 2.52 -5.40 17.74
C PRO A 67 0.99 -5.21 17.67
N PRO A 68 0.23 -5.69 18.67
CA PRO A 68 -1.21 -5.48 18.73
C PRO A 68 -1.60 -4.01 18.57
N SER A 69 -2.64 -3.72 17.79
CA SER A 69 -3.12 -2.37 17.48
C SER A 69 -2.11 -1.42 16.82
N LYS A 70 -0.96 -1.93 16.37
CA LYS A 70 0.02 -1.17 15.58
C LYS A 70 -0.10 -1.48 14.10
N LYS A 71 0.63 -0.70 13.30
CA LYS A 71 0.70 -0.84 11.85
C LYS A 71 2.14 -0.84 11.36
N LEU A 72 2.38 -1.54 10.27
CA LEU A 72 3.58 -1.44 9.45
C LEU A 72 3.25 -0.60 8.23
N ASN A 73 3.96 0.51 8.04
CA ASN A 73 3.83 1.33 6.86
C ASN A 73 4.59 0.70 5.69
N LEU A 74 3.88 0.41 4.60
CA LEU A 74 4.49 -0.12 3.38
C LEU A 74 5.06 1.01 2.53
N ILE A 75 4.26 2.06 2.37
CA ILE A 75 4.63 3.35 1.78
C ILE A 75 3.85 4.46 2.48
N GLU A 76 4.48 5.63 2.59
CA GLU A 76 3.87 6.89 2.99
C GLU A 76 4.46 8.03 2.16
N MET A 77 3.58 8.93 1.74
CA MET A 77 3.99 10.17 1.10
C MET A 77 3.15 11.32 1.63
N HIS A 78 3.84 12.39 2.02
CA HIS A 78 3.26 13.70 2.32
C HIS A 78 3.51 14.62 1.13
N TYR A 79 2.58 15.54 0.88
CA TYR A 79 2.64 16.45 -0.26
C TYR A 79 2.05 17.81 0.10
N ASP A 80 2.59 18.86 -0.51
CA ASP A 80 2.02 20.20 -0.46
C ASP A 80 0.96 20.37 -1.55
N VAL A 81 -0.28 20.68 -1.13
CA VAL A 81 -1.42 20.92 -2.02
C VAL A 81 -1.26 22.15 -2.91
N ASN A 82 -0.29 23.01 -2.63
CA ASN A 82 0.00 24.19 -3.44
C ASN A 82 1.21 23.98 -4.37
N ASN A 83 1.86 22.81 -4.31
CA ASN A 83 3.00 22.48 -5.16
C ASN A 83 2.56 21.60 -6.34
N ASN A 84 2.70 22.11 -7.56
CA ASN A 84 2.29 21.38 -8.77
C ASN A 84 3.02 20.04 -8.94
N THR A 85 4.31 19.96 -8.59
CA THR A 85 5.09 18.72 -8.68
C THR A 85 4.52 17.64 -7.76
N ASP A 86 4.13 18.03 -6.55
CA ASP A 86 3.56 17.12 -5.57
C ASP A 86 2.17 16.63 -5.99
N ILE A 87 1.37 17.52 -6.58
CA ILE A 87 0.07 17.16 -7.17
C ILE A 87 0.26 16.13 -8.29
N GLU A 88 1.22 16.36 -9.20
CA GLU A 88 1.53 15.42 -10.29
C GLU A 88 2.01 14.06 -9.74
N ASN A 89 2.94 14.07 -8.79
CA ASN A 89 3.42 12.85 -8.13
C ASN A 89 2.27 12.08 -7.48
N ARG A 90 1.35 12.78 -6.81
CA ARG A 90 0.18 12.18 -6.18
C ARG A 90 -0.71 11.45 -7.19
N GLU A 91 -0.98 12.05 -8.34
CA GLU A 91 -1.80 11.42 -9.37
C GLU A 91 -1.09 10.21 -10.01
N ILE A 92 0.24 10.29 -10.24
CA ILE A 92 1.04 9.14 -10.70
C ILE A 92 0.92 7.98 -9.70
N ILE A 93 1.06 8.28 -8.40
CA ILE A 93 0.98 7.26 -7.34
C ILE A 93 -0.40 6.62 -7.30
N ARG A 94 -1.47 7.42 -7.31
CA ARG A 94 -2.84 6.89 -7.35
C ARG A 94 -3.06 5.99 -8.56
N ASN A 95 -2.56 6.40 -9.71
CA ASN A 95 -2.73 5.67 -10.96
C ASN A 95 -2.00 4.32 -10.95
N VAL A 96 -0.82 4.24 -10.33
CA VAL A 96 -0.09 2.97 -10.15
C VAL A 96 -0.76 2.11 -9.09
N LEU A 97 -1.04 2.68 -7.90
CA LEU A 97 -1.58 1.92 -6.77
C LEU A 97 -2.93 1.29 -7.09
N LYS A 98 -3.84 1.96 -7.81
CA LYS A 98 -5.19 1.43 -8.07
C LYS A 98 -5.22 0.05 -8.74
N GLU A 99 -4.15 -0.29 -9.47
CA GLU A 99 -4.02 -1.57 -10.17
C GLU A 99 -3.36 -2.66 -9.33
N ILE A 100 -2.81 -2.33 -8.16
CA ILE A 100 -2.07 -3.28 -7.34
C ILE A 100 -3.00 -4.09 -6.45
N THR A 101 -2.71 -5.38 -6.33
CA THR A 101 -3.30 -6.26 -5.32
C THR A 101 -2.23 -6.71 -4.33
N ILE A 102 -2.44 -6.44 -3.05
CA ILE A 102 -1.54 -6.88 -1.98
C ILE A 102 -2.09 -8.15 -1.33
N LYS A 103 -1.20 -9.11 -1.08
CA LYS A 103 -1.44 -10.31 -0.27
C LYS A 103 -0.36 -10.47 0.78
N VAL A 104 -0.77 -10.63 2.03
CA VAL A 104 0.13 -10.78 3.18
C VAL A 104 -0.22 -12.07 3.90
N TYR A 105 0.76 -12.96 4.02
CA TYR A 105 0.69 -14.16 4.84
C TYR A 105 1.38 -13.89 6.17
N TYR A 106 0.74 -14.26 7.25
CA TYR A 106 1.20 -14.00 8.60
C TYR A 106 0.79 -15.10 9.57
N THR A 107 1.46 -15.14 10.70
CA THR A 107 1.10 -16.00 11.83
C THR A 107 1.18 -15.21 13.13
N ASP A 108 0.65 -15.78 14.21
CA ASP A 108 0.85 -15.27 15.56
C ASP A 108 2.04 -15.97 16.24
N VAL A 109 2.28 -15.66 17.51
CA VAL A 109 3.36 -16.26 18.30
C VAL A 109 3.12 -17.72 18.66
N TYR A 110 1.90 -18.23 18.49
CA TYR A 110 1.57 -19.63 18.74
C TYR A 110 1.84 -20.48 17.49
N GLY A 111 1.99 -19.86 16.32
CA GLY A 111 2.57 -20.49 15.13
C GLY A 111 1.68 -21.57 14.48
N GLU A 112 0.49 -21.82 15.02
CA GLU A 112 -0.29 -23.02 14.69
C GLU A 112 -1.02 -22.94 13.34
N LYS A 113 -1.25 -21.74 12.80
CA LYS A 113 -1.92 -21.58 11.50
C LYS A 113 -1.44 -20.34 10.74
N GLU A 114 -0.98 -20.55 9.51
CA GLU A 114 -0.75 -19.46 8.58
C GLU A 114 -2.09 -18.84 8.16
N ASN A 115 -2.22 -17.54 8.41
CA ASN A 115 -3.36 -16.72 8.02
C ASN A 115 -2.93 -15.81 6.87
N PHE A 116 -3.89 -15.31 6.09
CA PHE A 116 -3.59 -14.30 5.09
C PHE A 116 -4.66 -13.20 5.05
N VAL A 117 -4.25 -12.04 4.55
CA VAL A 117 -5.14 -10.94 4.16
C VAL A 117 -4.78 -10.51 2.75
N GLN A 118 -5.81 -10.17 1.96
CA GLN A 118 -5.65 -9.69 0.60
C GLN A 118 -6.50 -8.44 0.39
N ARG A 119 -5.98 -7.47 -0.36
CA ARG A 119 -6.71 -6.26 -0.72
C ARG A 119 -6.23 -5.71 -2.07
N LYS A 120 -7.16 -5.49 -3.00
CA LYS A 120 -6.94 -4.63 -4.16
C LYS A 120 -6.95 -3.18 -3.70
N LEU A 121 -6.01 -2.38 -4.18
CA LEU A 121 -5.88 -0.97 -3.81
C LEU A 121 -6.71 -0.04 -4.72
N ASP A 122 -7.79 -0.56 -5.30
CA ASP A 122 -8.70 0.14 -6.22
C ASP A 122 -9.37 1.38 -5.62
N PHE A 123 -9.33 1.53 -4.29
CA PHE A 123 -9.71 2.74 -3.57
C PHE A 123 -9.02 4.00 -4.11
N PHE A 124 -7.73 3.92 -4.50
CA PHE A 124 -7.02 5.05 -5.12
C PHE A 124 -7.60 5.42 -6.51
N GLY A 125 -8.34 4.51 -7.12
CA GLY A 125 -9.00 4.69 -8.42
C GLY A 125 -10.22 5.61 -8.39
N ARG A 126 -10.76 5.95 -7.20
CA ARG A 126 -11.99 6.76 -7.06
C ARG A 126 -11.88 8.16 -7.68
N HIS A 127 -10.66 8.68 -7.83
CA HIS A 127 -10.38 9.98 -8.44
C HIS A 127 -10.49 9.98 -9.98
N PHE A 128 -10.44 8.82 -10.63
CA PHE A 128 -10.51 8.70 -12.10
C PHE A 128 -11.89 8.33 -12.64
N ARG A 129 -12.87 8.10 -11.76
CA ARG A 129 -14.21 7.61 -12.15
C ARG A 129 -15.15 8.71 -12.66
N ILE A 130 -14.82 9.98 -12.48
CA ILE A 130 -15.72 11.11 -12.78
C ILE A 130 -15.65 11.53 -14.27
N ASP A 131 -14.54 11.26 -14.97
CA ASP A 131 -14.36 11.65 -16.38
C ASP A 131 -15.17 10.81 -17.39
N ALA A 132 -15.72 9.67 -16.95
CA ALA A 132 -16.50 8.78 -17.81
C ALA A 132 -17.99 9.19 -17.93
N LEU A 133 -18.48 10.04 -17.02
CA LEU A 133 -19.89 10.45 -16.96
C LEU A 133 -20.13 11.88 -17.47
N SER A 134 -19.08 12.63 -17.80
CA SER A 134 -19.17 13.99 -18.35
C SER A 134 -19.13 14.05 -19.89
N LYS A 135 -19.14 12.89 -20.56
CA LYS A 135 -19.12 12.75 -22.04
C LYS A 135 -20.35 12.04 -22.62
N THR A 136 -21.52 12.26 -22.05
CA THR A 136 -22.82 11.85 -22.62
C THR A 136 -23.76 13.04 -22.61
#